data_AF-A0A846E265-F1
#
_entry.id   AF-A0A846E265-F1
#
_cell.length_a   1.000
_cell.length_b   1.000
_cell.length_c   1.000
_cell.angle_alpha   90.00
_cell.angle_beta   90.00
_cell.angle_gamma   90.00
#
_symmetry.space_group_name_H-M   'P 1'
#
loop_
_entity.id
_entity.type
_entity.pdbx_description
1 polymer ?
#
loop_
_entity_poly.entity_id
_entity_poly.type
_entity_poly.pdbx_seq_one_letter_code
_entity_poly.pdbx_strand_id
1 'polypeptide(L)'
;MTAESQLISGKTVRMLVRRGFKPLTFSGRRRGLSLKSLDGEFSKRLFDVLFSLSVLILFAPVYLLLTLLVVVSSKGSAFYVQQRVGKNYKPFACLKFRTMVENADEVLLEMMAKSPQMRQEYEDNFKLKHDPRIT
;
A
#
# COMPACT_ATOMS: atom_id res chain seq x y z
N MET A 1 -44.15 38.48 16.46
CA MET A 1 -43.43 38.49 15.17
C MET A 1 -42.73 37.14 15.03
N THR A 2 -43.00 36.45 13.90
CA THR A 2 -42.32 35.28 13.28
C THR A 2 -42.17 33.98 14.11
N ALA A 3 -42.45 32.75 13.62
CA ALA A 3 -42.99 32.26 12.36
C ALA A 3 -43.25 30.72 12.45
N GLU A 4 -44.04 30.20 11.51
CA GLU A 4 -44.13 28.82 10.98
C GLU A 4 -44.67 27.66 11.85
N SER A 5 -45.92 27.22 11.68
CA SER A 5 -46.48 26.48 10.53
C SER A 5 -46.04 25.01 10.48
N GLN A 6 -46.69 24.19 11.30
CA GLN A 6 -46.67 22.72 11.19
C GLN A 6 -47.74 22.31 10.16
N LEU A 7 -47.40 22.29 8.87
CA LEU A 7 -48.26 21.76 7.81
C LEU A 7 -47.69 20.45 7.23
N ILE A 8 -48.19 19.36 7.79
CA ILE A 8 -48.88 18.29 7.05
C ILE A 8 -48.22 17.80 5.74
N SER A 9 -47.67 16.58 5.85
CA SER A 9 -47.71 15.52 4.84
C SER A 9 -46.84 15.62 3.58
N GLY A 10 -45.52 15.53 3.78
CA GLY A 10 -44.56 15.14 2.72
C GLY A 10 -44.61 13.65 2.32
N LYS A 11 -45.51 12.83 2.88
CA LYS A 11 -45.58 11.38 2.61
C LYS A 11 -46.36 11.02 1.35
N THR A 12 -47.24 11.90 0.87
CA THR A 12 -48.13 11.61 -0.27
C THR A 12 -47.44 11.79 -1.62
N VAL A 13 -46.48 12.72 -1.73
CA VAL A 13 -45.79 13.03 -2.99
C VAL A 13 -44.84 11.90 -3.44
N ARG A 14 -44.25 11.15 -2.49
CA ARG A 14 -43.36 10.03 -2.83
C ARG A 14 -44.07 8.79 -3.37
N MET A 15 -45.38 8.66 -3.14
CA MET A 15 -46.13 7.49 -3.59
C MET A 15 -46.53 7.56 -5.08
N LEU A 16 -46.60 8.77 -5.66
CA LEU A 16 -46.97 8.97 -7.07
C LEU A 16 -45.80 8.72 -8.05
N VAL A 17 -44.56 8.87 -7.59
CA VAL A 17 -43.34 8.65 -8.41
C VAL A 17 -43.04 7.16 -8.64
N ARG A 18 -43.77 6.24 -7.99
CA ARG A 18 -43.61 4.78 -8.16
C ARG A 18 -44.35 4.18 -9.36
N ARG A 19 -45.11 4.96 -10.13
CA ARG A 19 -45.82 4.46 -11.32
C ARG A 19 -45.27 5.05 -12.62
N GLY A 20 -44.37 4.29 -13.24
CA GLY A 20 -44.30 4.20 -14.70
C GLY A 20 -43.15 4.93 -15.38
N PHE A 21 -41.99 4.29 -15.44
CA PHE A 21 -41.13 4.31 -16.62
C PHE A 21 -40.39 2.97 -16.68
N LYS A 22 -40.88 2.04 -17.51
CA LYS A 22 -40.09 0.87 -17.91
C LYS A 22 -39.34 1.27 -19.18
N PRO A 23 -38.05 1.60 -19.14
CA PRO A 23 -37.29 1.74 -20.37
C PRO A 23 -37.24 0.35 -21.03
N LEU A 24 -37.73 0.27 -22.27
CA LEU A 24 -37.44 -0.85 -23.16
C LEU A 24 -35.93 -0.82 -23.45
N THR A 25 -35.15 -1.40 -22.54
CA THR A 25 -33.71 -1.53 -22.71
C THR A 25 -33.47 -2.66 -23.69
N PHE A 26 -32.88 -2.30 -24.83
CA PHE A 26 -32.44 -3.22 -25.86
C PHE A 26 -31.44 -4.22 -25.27
N SER A 27 -31.90 -5.43 -24.97
CA SER A 27 -31.06 -6.57 -24.58
C SER A 27 -30.31 -7.10 -25.81
N GLY A 28 -29.37 -6.31 -26.32
CA GLY A 28 -28.33 -6.77 -27.22
C GLY A 28 -27.32 -7.58 -26.41
N ARG A 29 -27.54 -8.88 -26.28
CA ARG A 29 -26.59 -9.83 -25.68
C ARG A 29 -25.34 -9.88 -26.56
N ARG A 30 -24.41 -8.94 -26.37
CA ARG A 30 -23.04 -9.03 -26.90
C ARG A 30 -22.37 -10.20 -26.19
N ARG A 31 -22.50 -11.41 -26.74
CA ARG A 31 -21.53 -12.48 -26.51
C ARG A 31 -20.24 -12.07 -27.23
N GLY A 32 -19.51 -11.13 -26.62
CA GLY A 32 -18.09 -10.99 -26.91
C GLY A 32 -17.43 -12.27 -26.42
N LEU A 33 -17.07 -13.15 -27.35
CA LEU A 33 -16.19 -14.28 -27.09
C LEU A 33 -14.88 -13.69 -26.53
N SER A 34 -14.70 -13.79 -25.21
CA SER A 34 -13.47 -13.41 -24.51
C SER A 34 -12.37 -14.42 -24.86
N LEU A 35 -11.85 -14.33 -26.08
CA LEU A 35 -10.61 -14.97 -26.47
C LEU A 35 -9.47 -14.07 -26.00
N LYS A 36 -8.46 -14.65 -25.32
CA LYS A 36 -7.19 -14.05 -24.84
C LYS A 36 -7.07 -13.63 -23.37
N SER A 37 -7.69 -14.34 -22.42
CA SER A 37 -7.36 -14.14 -20.98
C SER A 37 -6.33 -15.13 -20.42
N LEU A 38 -5.70 -15.96 -21.26
CA LEU A 38 -4.76 -17.01 -20.82
C LEU A 38 -3.29 -16.72 -21.17
N ASP A 39 -3.00 -15.80 -22.10
CA ASP A 39 -1.61 -15.46 -22.52
C ASP A 39 -1.01 -14.28 -21.72
N GLY A 40 -1.86 -13.53 -21.01
CA GLY A 40 -1.46 -12.28 -20.35
C GLY A 40 -0.52 -12.49 -19.16
N GLU A 41 -0.74 -13.53 -18.36
CA GLU A 41 0.10 -13.77 -17.17
C GLU A 41 1.53 -14.18 -17.54
N PHE A 42 1.70 -15.06 -18.54
CA PHE A 42 3.03 -15.49 -18.99
C PHE A 42 3.80 -14.35 -19.65
N SER A 43 3.16 -13.60 -20.55
CA SER A 43 3.77 -12.44 -21.21
C SER A 43 4.17 -11.35 -20.20
N LYS A 44 3.30 -11.06 -19.23
CA LYS A 44 3.59 -10.14 -18.12
C LYS A 44 4.78 -10.63 -17.30
N ARG A 45 4.83 -11.92 -16.98
CA ARG A 45 5.91 -12.49 -16.17
C ARG A 45 7.25 -12.43 -16.91
N LEU A 46 7.26 -12.75 -18.20
CA LEU A 46 8.46 -12.64 -19.04
C LEU A 46 8.95 -11.20 -19.10
N PHE A 47 8.05 -10.25 -19.36
CA PHE A 47 8.37 -8.82 -19.35
C PHE A 47 8.93 -8.37 -17.99
N ASP A 48 8.30 -8.74 -16.88
CA ASP A 48 8.74 -8.37 -15.54
C ASP A 48 10.18 -8.85 -15.24
N VAL A 49 10.51 -10.08 -15.63
CA VAL A 49 11.85 -10.64 -15.42
C VAL A 49 12.88 -9.95 -16.30
N LEU A 50 12.61 -9.78 -17.59
CA LEU A 50 13.56 -9.14 -18.52
C LEU A 50 13.78 -7.67 -18.19
N PHE A 51 12.70 -6.94 -17.90
CA PHE A 51 12.76 -5.53 -17.54
C PHE A 51 13.49 -5.33 -16.20
N SER A 52 13.15 -6.10 -15.17
CA SER A 52 13.85 -6.01 -13.88
C SER A 52 15.32 -6.37 -13.97
N LEU A 53 15.69 -7.42 -14.73
CA LEU A 53 17.09 -7.78 -14.95
C LEU A 53 17.86 -6.67 -15.67
N SER A 54 17.24 -6.05 -16.68
CA SER A 54 17.84 -4.94 -17.43
C SER A 54 18.11 -3.75 -16.53
N VAL A 55 17.16 -3.39 -15.67
CA VAL A 55 17.32 -2.31 -14.67
C VAL A 55 18.39 -2.67 -13.65
N LEU A 56 18.42 -3.92 -13.16
CA LEU A 56 19.43 -4.36 -12.19
C LEU A 56 20.85 -4.25 -12.75
N ILE A 57 21.07 -4.65 -14.01
CA ILE A 57 22.37 -4.55 -14.66
C ILE A 57 22.75 -3.08 -14.90
N LEU A 58 21.82 -2.27 -15.41
CA LEU A 58 22.07 -0.85 -15.69
C LEU A 58 22.42 -0.06 -14.43
N PHE A 59 21.74 -0.34 -13.33
CA PHE A 59 21.94 0.34 -12.04
C PHE A 59 22.87 -0.42 -11.09
N ALA A 60 23.48 -1.53 -11.52
CA ALA A 60 24.46 -2.28 -10.72
C ALA A 60 25.56 -1.41 -10.09
N PRO A 61 26.23 -0.47 -10.81
CA PRO A 61 27.25 0.37 -10.18
C PRO A 61 26.67 1.28 -9.08
N VAL A 62 25.44 1.77 -9.25
CA VAL A 62 24.76 2.60 -8.24
C VAL A 62 24.41 1.76 -7.01
N TYR A 63 23.89 0.55 -7.20
CA TYR A 63 23.59 -0.36 -6.08
C TYR A 63 24.84 -0.78 -5.32
N LEU A 64 25.97 -0.97 -6.00
CA LEU A 64 27.25 -1.26 -5.35
C LEU A 64 27.71 -0.08 -4.49
N LEU A 65 27.63 1.14 -5.02
CA LEU A 65 27.95 2.35 -4.27
C LEU A 65 27.06 2.49 -3.02
N LEU A 66 25.74 2.32 -3.17
CA LEU A 66 24.80 2.37 -2.04
C LEU A 66 25.12 1.30 -0.99
N THR A 67 25.44 0.08 -1.43
CA THR A 67 25.84 -1.01 -0.52
C THR A 67 27.07 -0.60 0.30
N LEU A 68 28.08 -0.01 -0.34
CA LEU A 68 29.30 0.46 0.33
C LEU A 68 28.99 1.57 1.35
N LEU A 69 28.18 2.56 0.97
CA LEU A 69 27.77 3.65 1.87
C LEU A 69 27.05 3.12 3.12
N VAL A 70 26.14 2.17 2.96
CA VAL A 70 25.40 1.57 4.08
C VAL A 70 26.32 0.79 5.02
N VAL A 71 27.24 -0.01 4.47
CA VAL A 71 28.19 -0.82 5.25
C VAL A 71 29.22 0.04 5.98
N VAL A 72 29.61 1.18 5.40
CA VAL A 72 30.54 2.13 6.05
C VAL A 72 29.83 2.92 7.14
N SER A 73 28.58 3.34 6.92
CA SER A 73 27.80 4.10 7.92
C SER A 73 27.45 3.26 9.15
N SER A 74 27.17 1.97 8.97
CA SER A 74 26.80 1.07 10.07
C SER A 74 27.32 -0.35 9.86
N LYS A 75 27.84 -0.99 10.91
CA LYS A 75 28.27 -2.40 10.85
C LYS A 75 27.10 -3.32 10.52
N GLY A 76 27.34 -4.35 9.71
CA GLY A 76 26.34 -5.38 9.36
C GLY A 76 25.89 -5.38 7.89
N SER A 77 24.80 -6.08 7.61
CA SER A 77 24.27 -6.27 6.24
C SER A 77 23.72 -4.98 5.64
N ALA A 78 24.05 -4.71 4.37
CA ALA A 78 23.48 -3.59 3.62
C ALA A 78 21.98 -3.74 3.32
N PHE A 79 21.46 -4.97 3.39
CA PHE A 79 20.09 -5.30 3.03
C PHE A 79 19.29 -5.73 4.26
N TYR A 80 18.06 -5.20 4.35
CA TYR A 80 17.04 -5.61 5.31
C TYR A 80 15.93 -6.37 4.58
N VAL A 81 15.47 -7.46 5.17
CA VAL A 81 14.42 -8.32 4.62
C VAL A 81 13.12 -8.12 5.39
N GLN A 82 12.11 -7.56 4.73
CA GLN A 82 10.78 -7.37 5.30
C GLN A 82 9.80 -8.42 4.77
N GLN A 83 9.14 -9.18 5.65
CA GLN A 83 8.07 -10.09 5.23
C GLN A 83 6.83 -9.29 4.80
N ARG A 84 6.29 -9.59 3.61
CA ARG A 84 5.08 -8.99 3.05
C ARG A 84 4.18 -10.05 2.42
N VAL A 85 2.88 -9.79 2.37
CA VAL A 85 1.90 -10.69 1.73
C VAL A 85 1.97 -10.52 0.21
N GLY A 86 2.21 -11.60 -0.52
CA GLY A 86 2.34 -11.64 -1.98
C GLY A 86 1.15 -12.26 -2.71
N LYS A 87 1.36 -12.70 -3.97
CA LYS A 87 0.32 -13.35 -4.80
C LYS A 87 -0.25 -14.57 -4.07
N ASN A 88 -1.58 -14.72 -4.09
CA ASN A 88 -2.31 -15.81 -3.43
C ASN A 88 -2.04 -15.90 -1.92
N TYR A 89 -1.86 -14.75 -1.25
CA TYR A 89 -1.61 -14.66 0.20
C TYR A 89 -0.33 -15.36 0.69
N LYS A 90 0.57 -15.74 -0.23
CA LYS A 90 1.85 -16.34 0.17
C LYS A 90 2.80 -15.24 0.65
N PRO A 91 3.39 -15.34 1.84
CA PRO A 91 4.38 -14.38 2.30
C PRO A 91 5.63 -14.42 1.40
N PHE A 92 6.26 -13.27 1.20
CA PHE A 92 7.55 -13.16 0.52
C PHE A 92 8.47 -12.19 1.22
N ALA A 93 9.76 -12.46 1.09
CA ALA A 93 10.85 -11.62 1.55
C ALA A 93 11.03 -10.41 0.62
N CYS A 94 10.62 -9.22 1.08
CA CYS A 94 10.86 -7.96 0.40
C CYS A 94 12.22 -7.40 0.81
N LEU A 95 13.17 -7.41 -0.11
CA LEU A 95 14.54 -7.00 0.11
C LEU A 95 14.68 -5.49 -0.17
N LYS A 96 15.21 -4.73 0.80
CA LYS A 96 15.45 -3.29 0.68
C LYS A 96 16.80 -2.90 1.30
N PHE A 97 17.34 -1.76 0.90
CA PHE A 97 18.52 -1.21 1.57
C PHE A 97 18.19 -0.88 3.03
N ARG A 98 19.15 -1.17 3.91
CA ARG A 98 19.05 -0.89 5.33
C ARG A 98 19.24 0.62 5.55
N THR A 99 18.25 1.24 6.18
CA THR A 99 18.28 2.67 6.56
C THR A 99 18.27 2.87 8.08
N MET A 100 18.13 1.77 8.84
CA MET A 100 18.11 1.78 10.29
C MET A 100 19.24 0.91 10.84
N VAL A 101 19.69 1.18 12.06
CA VAL A 101 20.65 0.35 12.77
C VAL A 101 20.16 -1.09 12.93
N GLU A 102 21.08 -2.05 13.01
CA GLU A 102 20.78 -3.50 13.05
C GLU A 102 19.81 -3.89 14.18
N ASN A 103 19.92 -3.22 15.34
CA ASN A 103 19.11 -3.48 16.53
C ASN A 103 17.99 -2.43 16.72
N ALA A 104 17.45 -1.88 15.63
CA ALA A 104 16.47 -0.79 15.71
C ALA A 104 15.22 -1.13 16.53
N ASP A 105 14.81 -2.41 16.57
CA ASP A 105 13.66 -2.84 17.37
C ASP A 105 13.98 -2.84 18.87
N GLU A 106 15.17 -3.31 19.26
CA GLU A 106 15.64 -3.30 20.66
C GLU A 106 15.82 -1.86 21.16
N VAL A 107 16.44 -1.00 20.35
CA VAL A 107 16.63 0.42 20.66
C VAL A 107 15.28 1.11 20.85
N LEU A 108 14.28 0.77 20.03
CA LEU A 108 12.93 1.34 20.19
C LEU A 108 12.28 0.91 21.50
N LEU A 109 12.36 -0.37 21.85
CA LEU A 109 11.81 -0.89 23.10
C LEU A 109 12.46 -0.21 24.32
N GLU A 110 13.79 -0.04 24.29
CA GLU A 110 14.49 0.71 25.34
C GLU A 110 14.05 2.17 25.42
N MET A 111 13.90 2.85 24.27
CA MET A 111 13.45 4.25 24.21
C MET A 111 12.04 4.40 24.77
N MET A 112 11.14 3.49 24.42
CA MET A 112 9.79 3.43 24.97
C MET A 112 9.80 3.16 26.47
N ALA A 113 10.73 2.33 26.98
CA ALA A 113 10.86 2.04 28.40
C ALA A 113 11.37 3.26 29.19
N LYS A 114 12.33 4.00 28.63
CA LYS A 114 12.96 5.17 29.26
C LYS A 114 12.08 6.42 29.26
N SER A 115 11.17 6.56 28.28
CA SER A 115 10.39 7.81 28.10
C SER A 115 8.91 7.55 27.78
N PRO A 116 7.98 7.82 28.72
CA PRO A 116 6.53 7.66 28.49
C PRO A 116 5.99 8.51 27.35
N GLN A 117 6.55 9.71 27.15
CA GLN A 117 6.15 10.64 26.09
C GLN A 117 6.41 10.07 24.69
N MET A 118 7.58 9.46 24.48
CA MET A 118 7.92 8.84 23.18
C MET A 118 7.13 7.57 22.92
N ARG A 119 6.77 6.83 23.97
CA ARG A 119 5.85 5.70 23.85
C ARG A 119 4.48 6.16 23.34
N GLN A 120 3.92 7.19 23.96
CA GLN A 120 2.62 7.73 23.55
C GLN A 120 2.65 8.26 22.11
N GLU A 121 3.70 9.00 21.73
CA GLU A 121 3.86 9.49 20.35
C GLU A 121 3.92 8.34 19.33
N TYR A 122 4.62 7.25 19.66
CA TYR A 122 4.69 6.07 18.82
C TYR A 122 3.37 5.28 18.79
N GLU A 123 2.66 5.16 19.90
CA GLU A 123 1.35 4.51 19.94
C GLU A 123 0.33 5.26 19.07
N ASP A 124 0.39 6.59 19.06
CA ASP A 124 -0.49 7.43 18.25
C ASP A 124 -0.14 7.40 16.77
N ASN A 125 1.15 7.44 16.43
CA ASN A 125 1.61 7.70 15.04
C ASN A 125 2.36 6.54 14.38
N PHE A 126 2.71 5.49 15.13
CA PHE A 126 3.61 4.40 14.72
C PHE A 126 4.98 4.87 14.18
N LYS A 127 5.33 6.14 14.40
CA LYS A 127 6.56 6.81 13.94
C LYS A 127 6.94 7.90 14.93
N LEU A 128 8.23 8.01 15.21
CA LEU A 128 8.80 9.10 15.99
C LEU A 128 9.17 10.27 15.06
N LYS A 129 8.94 11.52 15.49
CA LYS A 129 9.35 12.69 14.69
C LYS A 129 10.87 12.80 14.50
N HIS A 130 11.65 12.51 15.53
CA HIS A 130 13.11 12.49 15.49
C HIS A 130 13.59 11.12 15.93
N ASP A 131 13.81 10.23 14.95
CA ASP A 131 14.21 8.86 15.20
C ASP A 131 15.73 8.68 15.10
N PRO A 132 16.45 8.46 16.21
CA PRO A 132 17.90 8.29 16.22
C PRO A 132 18.34 6.94 15.63
N ARG A 133 17.41 6.05 15.29
CA ARG A 133 17.70 4.75 14.68
C ARG A 133 17.99 4.85 13.19
N ILE A 134 17.65 5.97 12.56
CA ILE A 134 17.87 6.22 11.13
C ILE A 134 19.33 6.67 10.91
N THR A 135 19.99 6.08 9.92
CA THR A 135 21.38 6.37 9.51
C THR A 135 21.46 7.00 8.14
#